data_AF-A0A3D2VD95-F1
#
_entry.id   AF-A0A3D2VD95-F1
#
_cell.length_a   1.000
_cell.length_b   1.000
_cell.length_c   1.000
_cell.angle_alpha   90.00
_cell.angle_beta   90.00
_cell.angle_gamma   90.00
#
_symmetry.space_group_name_H-M   'P 1'
#
loop_
_entity.id
_entity.type
_entity.pdbx_description
1 polymer ?
#
loop_
_entity_poly.entity_id
_entity_poly.type
_entity_poly.pdbx_seq_one_letter_code
_entity_poly.pdbx_strand_id
1 'polypeptide(L)' 'MYEEADGPDEVRKAARKQLANGADLIKILASGAMTSSRNERADAVQLRPDEIKAAVEIAKDNFTHVASHAHA' A
#
# COMPACT_ATOMS: atom_id res chain seq x y z
N MET A 1 3.90 -10.35 -6.06
CA MET A 1 5.06 -9.92 -5.23
C MET A 1 4.84 -8.46 -4.89
N TYR A 2 5.08 -8.04 -3.64
CA TYR A 2 4.87 -6.64 -3.23
C TYR A 2 6.03 -5.75 -3.69
N GLU A 3 5.82 -4.43 -3.66
CA GLU A 3 6.79 -3.41 -4.06
C GLU A 3 6.85 -2.35 -2.96
N GLU A 4 8.05 -1.97 -2.53
CA GLU A 4 8.29 -0.85 -1.60
C GLU A 4 8.15 0.47 -2.37
N ALA A 5 7.41 1.43 -1.81
CA ALA A 5 7.14 2.72 -2.44
C ALA A 5 7.02 3.81 -1.38
N ASP A 6 7.88 4.83 -1.49
CA ASP A 6 7.95 5.95 -0.55
C ASP A 6 7.51 7.25 -1.24
N GLY A 7 6.55 7.93 -0.62
CA GLY A 7 5.92 9.13 -1.13
C GLY A 7 4.74 8.84 -2.07
N PRO A 8 3.80 9.80 -2.21
CA PRO A 8 2.55 9.59 -2.93
C PRO A 8 2.76 9.26 -4.42
N ASP A 9 3.80 9.78 -5.06
CA ASP A 9 4.04 9.54 -6.49
C ASP A 9 4.56 8.12 -6.78
N GLU A 10 5.49 7.61 -5.97
CA GLU A 10 5.91 6.21 -6.10
C GLU A 10 4.77 5.26 -5.73
N VAL A 11 3.91 5.61 -4.76
CA VAL A 11 2.71 4.82 -4.47
C VAL A 11 1.75 4.77 -5.67
N ARG A 12 1.50 5.89 -6.37
CA ARG A 12 0.67 5.88 -7.59
C ARG A 12 1.26 4.98 -8.67
N LYS A 13 2.58 5.08 -8.88
CA LYS A 13 3.31 4.30 -9.87
C LYS A 13 3.26 2.80 -9.55
N ALA A 14 3.50 2.43 -8.30
CA ALA A 14 3.39 1.05 -7.82
C ALA A 14 1.96 0.52 -7.99
N ALA A 15 0.94 1.29 -7.57
CA ALA A 15 -0.45 0.88 -7.72
C ALA A 15 -0.84 0.64 -9.19
N ARG A 16 -0.49 1.56 -10.11
CA ARG A 16 -0.73 1.37 -11.56
C ARG A 16 -0.05 0.12 -12.09
N LYS A 17 1.18 -0.14 -11.67
CA LYS A 17 1.94 -1.32 -12.10
C LYS A 17 1.31 -2.62 -11.59
N GLN A 18 0.86 -2.67 -10.34
CA GLN A 18 0.19 -3.86 -9.79
C GLN A 18 -1.14 -4.14 -10.51
N LEU A 19 -1.94 -3.11 -10.79
CA LEU A 19 -3.18 -3.26 -11.56
C LEU A 19 -2.92 -3.69 -13.00
N ALA A 20 -1.91 -3.11 -13.66
CA ALA A 20 -1.49 -3.53 -15.00
C ALA A 20 -1.03 -4.99 -15.05
N ASN A 21 -0.49 -5.50 -13.94
CA ASN A 21 -0.13 -6.91 -13.77
C ASN A 21 -1.32 -7.82 -13.42
N GLY A 22 -2.54 -7.28 -13.40
CA GLY A 22 -3.78 -8.04 -13.17
C GLY A 22 -4.19 -8.18 -11.71
N ALA A 23 -3.72 -7.30 -10.81
CA ALA A 23 -4.22 -7.29 -9.44
C ALA A 23 -5.70 -6.88 -9.39
N ASP A 24 -6.52 -7.62 -8.63
CA ASP A 24 -7.94 -7.30 -8.45
C ASP A 24 -8.16 -6.09 -7.54
N LEU A 25 -7.24 -5.83 -6.60
CA LEU A 25 -7.29 -4.74 -5.63
C LEU A 25 -5.87 -4.36 -5.19
N ILE A 26 -5.73 -3.18 -4.57
CA ILE A 26 -4.44 -2.72 -4.01
C ILE A 26 -4.36 -3.07 -2.53
N LYS A 27 -3.34 -3.83 -2.12
CA LYS A 27 -3.04 -4.09 -0.70
C LYS A 27 -1.89 -3.19 -0.24
N ILE A 28 -2.08 -2.46 0.85
CA ILE A 28 -1.04 -1.66 1.50
C ILE A 28 -0.77 -2.15 2.93
N LEU A 29 0.37 -1.75 3.49
CA LEU A 29 0.74 -1.94 4.89
C LEU A 29 0.80 -0.58 5.57
N ALA A 30 -0.27 -0.18 6.28
CA ALA A 30 -0.31 1.08 7.02
C ALA A 30 0.42 0.99 8.36
N SER A 31 0.61 -0.22 8.89
CA SER A 31 1.47 -0.51 10.04
C SER A 31 2.46 -1.64 9.71
N GLY A 32 3.42 -1.86 10.61
CA GLY A 32 4.31 -3.02 10.54
C GLY A 32 3.58 -4.36 10.71
N ALA A 33 4.26 -5.44 10.36
CA ALA A 33 3.79 -6.82 10.48
C ALA A 33 4.75 -7.64 11.34
N MET A 34 4.18 -8.43 12.26
CA MET A 34 4.98 -9.32 13.14
C MET A 34 5.81 -10.36 12.37
N THR A 35 5.35 -10.75 11.19
CA THR A 35 6.01 -11.74 10.32
C THR A 35 7.00 -11.10 9.35
N SER A 36 7.28 -9.80 9.48
CA SER A 36 8.30 -9.16 8.66
C SER A 36 9.67 -9.78 8.93
N SER A 37 10.45 -9.96 7.88
CA SER A 37 11.85 -10.37 7.99
C SER A 37 12.77 -9.22 8.43
N ARG A 38 12.26 -7.98 8.43
CA ARG A 38 12.95 -6.80 8.95
C ARG A 38 12.58 -6.60 10.42
N ASN A 39 13.48 -5.96 11.17
CA ASN A 39 13.25 -5.62 12.56
C ASN A 39 12.32 -4.40 12.68
N GLU A 40 11.06 -4.57 12.29
CA GLU A 40 10.01 -3.55 12.40
C GLU A 40 9.09 -3.83 13.58
N ARG A 41 8.57 -2.76 14.19
CA ARG A 41 7.55 -2.91 15.23
C ARG A 41 6.18 -3.01 14.56
N ALA A 42 5.35 -3.96 15.01
CA ALA A 42 4.04 -4.19 14.42
C ALA A 42 3.09 -2.98 14.52
N ASP A 43 3.27 -2.17 15.57
CA ASP A 43 2.51 -0.95 15.88
C ASP A 43 3.07 0.32 15.19
N ALA A 44 4.20 0.22 14.49
CA ALA A 44 4.79 1.38 13.83
C ALA A 44 3.98 1.76 12.59
N VAL A 45 3.55 3.03 12.52
CA VAL A 45 2.92 3.62 11.32
C VAL A 45 3.93 3.64 10.17
N GLN A 46 3.56 3.04 9.04
CA GLN A 46 4.44 2.88 7.87
C GLN A 46 4.09 3.80 6.71
N LEU A 47 2.88 4.33 6.66
CA LEU A 47 2.41 5.21 5.59
C LEU A 47 1.76 6.47 6.15
N ARG A 48 2.05 7.59 5.50
CA ARG A 48 1.40 8.87 5.73
C ARG A 48 0.04 8.93 5.03
N PRO A 49 -0.88 9.81 5.48
CA PRO A 49 -2.21 9.92 4.89
C PRO A 49 -2.25 10.24 3.39
N ASP A 50 -1.29 11.01 2.88
CA ASP A 50 -1.17 11.35 1.46
C ASP A 50 -0.74 10.15 0.60
N GLU A 51 0.13 9.29 1.13
CA GLU A 51 0.52 8.02 0.50
C GLU A 51 -0.67 7.06 0.44
N ILE A 52 -1.42 6.92 1.54
CA ILE A 52 -2.65 6.10 1.55
C ILE A 52 -3.67 6.64 0.56
N LYS A 53 -3.87 7.98 0.53
CA LYS A 53 -4.79 8.62 -0.41
C LYS A 53 -4.40 8.36 -1.86
N ALA A 54 -3.11 8.42 -2.18
CA ALA A 54 -2.59 8.13 -3.51
C ALA A 54 -2.93 6.70 -3.98
N ALA A 55 -2.80 5.70 -3.10
CA ALA A 55 -3.23 4.33 -3.41
C ALA A 55 -4.75 4.24 -3.66
N VAL A 56 -5.55 4.91 -2.82
CA VAL A 56 -7.02 4.92 -2.94
C VAL A 56 -7.48 5.59 -4.23
N GLU A 57 -6.86 6.71 -4.63
CA GLU A 57 -7.15 7.41 -5.89
C GLU A 57 -6.97 6.47 -7.09
N ILE A 58 -5.81 5.80 -7.20
CA ILE A 58 -5.53 4.89 -8.31
C ILE A 58 -6.45 3.66 -8.32
N ALA A 59 -6.72 3.06 -7.15
CA ALA A 59 -7.66 1.95 -7.06
C ALA A 59 -9.06 2.36 -7.53
N LYS A 60 -9.53 3.54 -7.11
CA LYS A 60 -10.84 4.08 -7.49
C LYS A 60 -10.94 4.36 -8.99
N ASP A 61 -9.89 4.94 -9.59
CA ASP A 61 -9.84 5.20 -11.04
C ASP A 61 -9.91 3.91 -11.87
N ASN A 62 -9.58 2.76 -11.26
CA ASN A 62 -9.64 1.43 -11.87
C ASN A 62 -10.83 0.60 -11.36
N PHE A 63 -11.85 1.24 -10.77
CA PHE A 63 -13.07 0.60 -10.30
C PHE A 63 -12.85 -0.52 -9.26
N THR A 64 -11.80 -0.40 -8.45
CA THR A 64 -11.50 -1.32 -7.35
C THR A 64 -11.23 -0.55 -6.04
N HIS A 65 -10.77 -1.26 -5.01
CA HIS A 65 -10.65 -0.81 -3.64
C HIS A 65 -9.23 -1.05 -3.10
N VAL A 66 -8.95 -0.45 -1.95
CA VAL A 66 -7.72 -0.69 -1.19
C VAL A 66 -8.06 -1.54 0.03
N ALA A 67 -7.26 -2.58 0.27
CA ALA A 67 -7.20 -3.25 1.57
C ALA A 67 -5.94 -2.79 2.30
N SER A 68 -6.00 -2.63 3.62
CA SER A 68 -4.84 -2.26 4.43
C SER A 68 -4.55 -3.32 5.48
N HIS A 69 -3.27 -3.51 5.79
CA HIS A 69 -2.83 -4.10 7.05
C HIS A 69 -2.62 -2.97 8.05
N ALA A 70 -3.28 -3.07 9.20
CA ALA A 70 -3.14 -2.12 10.29
C ALA A 70 -3.31 -2.87 11.62
N HIS A 71 -2.25 -2.86 12.42
CA HIS A 71 -2.27 -3.24 13.83
C HIS A 71 -2.55 -1.99 14.68
N ALA A 72 -3.03 -2.25 15.90
CA ALA A 72 -3.42 -1.22 16.88
C ALA A 72 -2.23 -0.35 17.32
#